data_AF-A0A6A2ZDR0-F1
#
_entry.id   AF-A0A6A2ZDR0-F1
#
_cell.length_a   1.000
_cell.length_b   1.000
_cell.length_c   1.000
_cell.angle_alpha   90.00
_cell.angle_beta   90.00
_cell.angle_gamma   90.00
#
_symmetry.space_group_name_H-M   'P 1'
#
loop_
_entity.id
_entity.type
_entity.pdbx_description
1 polymer ?
#
loop_
_entity_poly.entity_id
_entity_poly.type
_entity_poly.pdbx_seq_one_letter_code
_entity_poly.pdbx_strand_id
1 'polypeptide(L)'
;MNSGRIRRKLRNPIFFWSDELTEKFHGRVLEFFNRDCELQFFMTWISSVESFGRREILAVGSVFKSHPNGCLMILSRTMDSPQGYLVLKPLLDRGFKVRAVTPDLPFLLKNTRPKLGSITSRVVKGSGVIPLAQNLSNLMRLAVLYKYGGVYLDTDFIVVKSFKALKNTIGAQSVDSTSKNWTRLNNAVLVFDMNHPLLFKVVHRVEGRPGYNFTILPPMAFYPVDWIKIGKLFKMPKNQTDSKWIEAKLHQLNEKSYGVHLWNKQSSKLMIEEASVMGR
;
A
#
# COMPACT_ATOMS: atom_id res chain seq x y z
N MET A 1 -0.99 38.10 18.68
CA MET A 1 -1.45 36.96 19.51
C MET A 1 -1.39 35.70 18.67
N ASN A 2 -0.49 34.78 19.05
CA ASN A 2 -0.10 33.60 18.27
C ASN A 2 -1.06 32.43 18.59
N SER A 3 -1.86 31.97 17.63
CA SER A 3 -2.65 30.74 17.80
C SER A 3 -1.81 29.52 17.40
N GLY A 4 -1.12 28.97 18.40
CA GLY A 4 -0.40 27.71 18.26
C GLY A 4 -1.38 26.56 18.04
N ARG A 5 -1.41 26.01 16.83
CA ARG A 5 -2.01 24.69 16.54
C ARG A 5 -1.28 23.63 17.35
N ILE A 6 -1.93 23.14 18.41
CA ILE A 6 -1.48 21.99 19.18
C ILE A 6 -1.48 20.76 18.25
N ARG A 7 -0.29 20.37 17.77
CA ARG A 7 -0.07 19.04 17.20
C ARG A 7 -0.15 18.04 18.36
N ARG A 8 -1.29 17.35 18.48
CA ARG A 8 -1.45 16.23 19.42
C ARG A 8 -0.46 15.13 19.01
N LYS A 9 0.63 14.96 19.75
CA LYS A 9 1.56 13.83 19.61
C LYS A 9 0.76 12.54 19.80
N LEU A 10 0.59 11.75 18.74
CA LEU A 10 0.08 10.38 18.82
C LEU A 10 1.07 9.51 19.62
N ARG A 11 0.94 9.52 20.95
CA ARG A 11 1.34 8.37 21.77
C ARG A 11 0.15 7.41 21.66
N ASN A 12 0.20 6.43 20.77
CA ASN A 12 -0.89 5.46 20.61
C ASN A 12 -0.46 4.06 21.12
N PRO A 13 -0.64 3.78 22.43
CA PRO A 13 -0.54 2.42 22.97
C PRO A 13 -1.53 1.47 22.29
N ILE A 14 -2.70 1.97 21.86
CA ILE A 14 -3.91 1.22 21.44
C ILE A 14 -3.64 0.10 20.42
N PHE A 15 -2.66 0.25 19.53
CA PHE A 15 -2.34 -0.79 18.54
C PHE A 15 -1.70 -2.05 19.13
N PHE A 16 -1.19 -1.99 20.35
CA PHE A 16 -0.55 -3.11 21.05
C PHE A 16 -1.43 -3.73 22.14
N TRP A 17 -2.66 -3.24 22.33
CA TRP A 17 -3.62 -3.82 23.29
C TRP A 17 -4.57 -4.75 22.57
N SER A 18 -4.89 -5.87 23.25
CA SER A 18 -5.95 -6.77 22.83
C SER A 18 -7.30 -6.22 23.27
N ASP A 19 -8.29 -6.30 22.38
CA ASP A 19 -9.72 -6.13 22.65
C ASP A 19 -10.53 -7.11 21.80
N GLU A 20 -11.87 -7.05 21.95
CA GLU A 20 -12.79 -7.95 21.26
C GLU A 20 -12.60 -7.94 19.72
N LEU A 21 -12.24 -6.80 19.12
CA LEU A 21 -12.04 -6.71 17.68
C LEU A 21 -10.72 -7.37 17.25
N THR A 22 -9.64 -7.16 18.00
CA THR A 22 -8.35 -7.79 17.71
C THR A 22 -8.40 -9.30 17.92
N GLU A 23 -9.09 -9.79 18.95
CA GLU A 23 -9.19 -11.24 19.21
C GLU A 23 -9.89 -11.99 18.07
N LYS A 24 -10.84 -11.33 17.39
CA LYS A 24 -11.53 -11.86 16.22
C LYS A 24 -10.75 -11.69 14.91
N PHE A 25 -9.59 -11.01 14.92
CA PHE A 25 -8.84 -10.67 13.70
C PHE A 25 -8.54 -11.89 12.84
N HIS A 26 -7.90 -12.91 13.40
CA HIS A 26 -7.47 -14.08 12.62
C HIS A 26 -8.66 -14.82 12.00
N GLY A 27 -9.72 -15.05 12.78
CA GLY A 27 -10.95 -15.68 12.29
C GLY A 27 -11.59 -14.89 11.15
N ARG A 28 -11.67 -13.56 11.28
CA ARG A 28 -12.22 -12.67 10.24
C ARG A 28 -11.39 -12.67 8.95
N VAL A 29 -10.07 -12.82 9.05
CA VAL A 29 -9.19 -12.95 7.87
C VAL A 29 -9.50 -14.25 7.13
N LEU A 30 -9.52 -15.38 7.85
CA LEU A 30 -9.81 -16.69 7.25
C LEU A 30 -11.20 -16.74 6.64
N GLU A 31 -12.22 -16.28 7.37
CA GLU A 31 -13.61 -16.23 6.89
C GLU A 31 -13.73 -15.43 5.58
N PHE A 32 -13.07 -14.27 5.52
CA PHE A 32 -13.16 -13.36 4.38
C PHE A 32 -12.50 -13.93 3.12
N PHE A 33 -11.33 -14.56 3.25
CA PHE A 33 -10.56 -15.05 2.09
C PHE A 33 -10.86 -16.50 1.69
N ASN A 34 -11.58 -17.27 2.51
CA ASN A 34 -11.94 -18.67 2.21
C ASN A 34 -13.01 -18.82 1.11
N ARG A 35 -13.53 -17.72 0.55
CA ARG A 35 -14.59 -17.74 -0.48
C ARG A 35 -14.09 -17.09 -1.76
N ASP A 36 -13.87 -17.88 -2.82
CA ASP A 36 -13.64 -17.44 -4.22
C ASP A 36 -12.92 -16.09 -4.34
N CYS A 37 -11.67 -16.05 -3.88
CA CYS A 37 -10.79 -14.88 -4.01
C CYS A 37 -9.71 -15.22 -5.04
N GLU A 38 -9.75 -14.59 -6.21
CA GLU A 38 -8.71 -14.79 -7.24
C GLU A 38 -7.34 -14.37 -6.72
N LEU A 39 -7.29 -13.21 -6.07
CA LEU A 39 -6.11 -12.69 -5.39
C LEU A 39 -6.56 -12.01 -4.09
N GLN A 40 -5.72 -12.17 -3.07
CA GLN A 40 -5.90 -11.59 -1.75
C GLN A 40 -5.04 -10.32 -1.65
N PHE A 41 -5.69 -9.19 -1.48
CA PHE A 41 -5.06 -7.88 -1.34
C PHE A 41 -5.17 -7.38 0.10
N PHE A 42 -4.13 -6.68 0.55
CA PHE A 42 -4.06 -6.00 1.82
C PHE A 42 -3.67 -4.54 1.62
N MET A 43 -4.34 -3.64 2.35
CA MET A 43 -3.93 -2.25 2.52
C MET A 43 -3.84 -1.93 4.01
N THR A 44 -3.12 -0.87 4.39
CA THR A 44 -3.12 -0.37 5.77
C THR A 44 -3.64 1.06 5.84
N TRP A 45 -4.53 1.33 6.79
CA TRP A 45 -5.03 2.68 7.07
C TRP A 45 -5.04 2.98 8.56
N ILE A 46 -4.16 3.89 8.99
CA ILE A 46 -3.94 4.22 10.41
C ILE A 46 -4.54 5.59 10.76
N SER A 47 -4.89 6.38 9.75
CA SER A 47 -5.48 7.71 9.91
C SER A 47 -6.96 7.63 10.29
N SER A 48 -7.59 8.78 10.56
CA SER A 48 -9.02 8.83 10.86
C SER A 48 -9.86 8.38 9.66
N VAL A 49 -11.09 7.93 9.93
CA VAL A 49 -12.03 7.48 8.90
C VAL A 49 -12.45 8.64 7.98
N GLU A 50 -12.57 9.85 8.52
CA GLU A 50 -12.94 11.07 7.78
C GLU A 50 -11.87 11.47 6.75
N SER A 51 -10.64 11.01 6.95
CA SER A 51 -9.53 11.26 6.01
C SER A 51 -9.46 10.25 4.87
N PHE A 52 -10.24 9.15 4.93
CA PHE A 52 -10.30 8.15 3.86
C PHE A 52 -11.16 8.68 2.71
N GLY A 53 -10.53 9.36 1.76
CA GLY A 53 -11.22 10.21 0.81
C GLY A 53 -11.40 9.58 -0.57
N ARG A 54 -11.74 10.45 -1.54
CA ARG A 54 -11.95 10.07 -2.94
C ARG A 54 -10.74 9.37 -3.57
N ARG A 55 -9.52 9.73 -3.16
CA ARG A 55 -8.27 9.16 -3.69
C ARG A 55 -8.04 7.74 -3.22
N GLU A 56 -8.27 7.49 -1.94
CA GLU A 56 -8.18 6.15 -1.37
C GLU A 56 -9.28 5.25 -1.95
N ILE A 57 -10.49 5.78 -2.15
CA ILE A 57 -11.56 5.07 -2.87
C ILE A 57 -11.18 4.80 -4.34
N LEU A 58 -10.50 5.73 -5.02
CA LEU A 58 -9.96 5.50 -6.36
C LEU A 58 -8.92 4.37 -6.38
N ALA A 59 -8.00 4.34 -5.40
CA ALA A 59 -7.02 3.28 -5.27
C ALA A 59 -7.68 1.92 -5.04
N VAL A 60 -8.66 1.84 -4.12
CA VAL A 60 -9.45 0.63 -3.91
C VAL A 60 -10.21 0.22 -5.19
N GLY A 61 -10.86 1.18 -5.86
CA GLY A 61 -11.58 0.93 -7.10
C GLY A 61 -10.67 0.42 -8.22
N SER A 62 -9.42 0.88 -8.29
CA SER A 62 -8.43 0.43 -9.27
C SER A 62 -8.05 -1.05 -9.11
N VAL A 63 -8.03 -1.55 -7.86
CA VAL A 63 -7.85 -2.98 -7.57
C VAL A 63 -8.98 -3.76 -8.26
N PHE A 64 -10.23 -3.39 -8.02
CA PHE A 64 -11.39 -4.09 -8.56
C PHE A 64 -11.58 -3.90 -10.07
N LYS A 65 -11.11 -2.78 -10.64
CA LYS A 65 -11.05 -2.58 -12.09
C LYS A 65 -10.14 -3.64 -12.76
N SER A 66 -9.02 -3.98 -12.13
CA SER A 66 -8.06 -4.95 -12.66
C SER A 66 -8.30 -6.39 -12.17
N HIS A 67 -9.00 -6.53 -11.05
CA HIS A 67 -9.35 -7.80 -10.38
C HIS A 67 -10.79 -7.78 -9.88
N PRO A 68 -11.79 -7.95 -10.75
CA PRO A 68 -13.20 -7.92 -10.36
C PRO A 68 -13.56 -8.97 -9.29
N ASN A 69 -12.88 -10.12 -9.31
CA ASN A 69 -13.03 -11.21 -8.33
C ASN A 69 -11.92 -11.23 -7.27
N GLY A 70 -11.16 -10.15 -7.13
CA GLY A 70 -10.18 -9.98 -6.07
C GLY A 70 -10.86 -9.70 -4.73
N CYS A 71 -10.14 -9.95 -3.63
CA CYS A 71 -10.60 -9.66 -2.28
C CYS A 71 -9.64 -8.68 -1.63
N LEU A 72 -10.14 -7.56 -1.11
CA LEU A 72 -9.32 -6.53 -0.47
C LEU A 72 -9.65 -6.39 1.00
N MET A 73 -8.66 -6.61 1.86
CA MET A 73 -8.74 -6.32 3.28
C MET A 73 -7.97 -5.05 3.63
N ILE A 74 -8.63 -4.09 4.27
CA ILE A 74 -8.01 -2.87 4.79
C ILE A 74 -7.74 -3.05 6.28
N LEU A 75 -6.46 -3.18 6.66
CA LEU A 75 -6.03 -3.26 8.05
C LEU A 75 -6.16 -1.87 8.70
N SER A 76 -7.24 -1.67 9.46
CA SER A 76 -7.58 -0.37 10.01
C SER A 76 -8.59 -0.47 11.15
N ARG A 77 -8.19 0.02 12.33
CA ARG A 77 -9.09 0.15 13.48
C ARG A 77 -10.15 1.23 13.27
N THR A 78 -9.79 2.33 12.63
CA THR A 78 -10.70 3.47 12.41
C THR A 78 -11.77 3.15 11.37
N MET A 79 -11.42 2.36 10.35
CA MET A 79 -12.36 1.90 9.33
C MET A 79 -13.16 0.65 9.74
N ASP A 80 -12.71 -0.12 10.73
CA ASP A 80 -13.48 -1.24 11.31
C ASP A 80 -14.56 -0.71 12.28
N SER A 81 -15.48 0.07 11.71
CA SER A 81 -16.51 0.84 12.39
C SER A 81 -17.74 1.02 11.49
N PRO A 82 -18.91 1.40 12.03
CA PRO A 82 -20.09 1.71 11.21
C PRO A 82 -19.81 2.81 10.16
N GLN A 83 -19.04 3.84 10.52
CA GLN A 83 -18.64 4.89 9.59
C GLN A 83 -17.74 4.37 8.47
N GLY A 84 -16.77 3.50 8.80
CA GLY A 84 -15.93 2.88 7.77
C GLY A 84 -16.71 1.96 6.84
N TYR A 85 -17.73 1.27 7.36
CA TYR A 85 -18.69 0.55 6.53
C TYR A 85 -19.42 1.49 5.55
N LEU A 86 -19.92 2.65 6.01
CA LEU A 86 -20.57 3.63 5.12
C LEU A 86 -19.63 4.16 4.03
N VAL A 87 -18.35 4.38 4.35
CA VAL A 87 -17.33 4.77 3.37
C VAL A 87 -17.13 3.69 2.29
N LEU A 88 -17.15 2.41 2.67
CA LEU A 88 -16.97 1.28 1.74
C LEU A 88 -18.26 0.81 1.08
N LYS A 89 -19.43 1.22 1.58
CA LYS A 89 -20.75 0.79 1.11
C LYS A 89 -20.93 0.92 -0.41
N PRO A 90 -20.50 2.00 -1.08
CA PRO A 90 -20.66 2.10 -2.54
C PRO A 90 -19.91 1.02 -3.34
N LEU A 91 -18.83 0.46 -2.80
CA LEU A 91 -18.10 -0.65 -3.41
C LEU A 91 -18.78 -1.99 -3.09
N LEU A 92 -19.24 -2.16 -1.85
CA LEU A 92 -19.99 -3.33 -1.39
C LEU A 92 -21.30 -3.51 -2.15
N ASP A 93 -22.06 -2.42 -2.36
CA ASP A 93 -23.32 -2.42 -3.11
C ASP A 93 -23.14 -2.86 -4.58
N ARG A 94 -21.92 -2.75 -5.11
CA ARG A 94 -21.54 -3.23 -6.45
C ARG A 94 -21.03 -4.67 -6.45
N GLY A 95 -21.07 -5.36 -5.31
CA GLY A 95 -20.63 -6.74 -5.15
C GLY A 95 -19.12 -6.92 -4.96
N PHE A 96 -18.34 -5.83 -4.84
CA PHE A 96 -16.89 -5.96 -4.63
C PHE A 96 -16.58 -6.44 -3.20
N LYS A 97 -15.66 -7.41 -3.10
CA LYS A 97 -15.23 -7.97 -1.82
C LYS A 97 -14.18 -7.07 -1.17
N VAL A 98 -14.62 -6.08 -0.40
CA VAL A 98 -13.76 -5.21 0.42
C VAL A 98 -14.18 -5.25 1.88
N ARG A 99 -13.24 -5.34 2.83
CA ARG A 99 -13.56 -5.28 4.26
C ARG A 99 -12.45 -4.58 5.05
N ALA A 100 -12.83 -3.68 5.95
CA ALA A 100 -11.92 -3.17 6.96
C ALA A 100 -11.92 -4.07 8.20
N VAL A 101 -10.75 -4.32 8.77
CA VAL A 101 -10.58 -5.15 9.98
C VAL A 101 -9.50 -4.54 10.86
N THR A 102 -9.77 -4.46 12.17
CA THR A 102 -8.80 -4.09 13.18
C THR A 102 -7.70 -5.15 13.27
N PRO A 103 -6.42 -4.82 12.99
CA PRO A 103 -5.34 -5.79 13.04
C PRO A 103 -4.93 -6.12 14.48
N ASP A 104 -4.72 -7.41 14.75
CA ASP A 104 -4.05 -7.88 15.97
C ASP A 104 -2.53 -7.94 15.74
N LEU A 105 -1.82 -6.88 16.15
CA LEU A 105 -0.37 -6.81 16.01
C LEU A 105 0.37 -7.88 16.83
N PRO A 106 0.07 -8.08 18.13
CA PRO A 106 0.66 -9.19 18.88
C PRO A 106 0.56 -10.54 18.15
N PHE A 107 -0.61 -10.88 17.61
CA PHE A 107 -0.80 -12.09 16.83
C PHE A 107 0.01 -12.12 15.53
N LEU A 108 -0.04 -11.04 14.74
CA LEU A 108 0.71 -10.94 13.47
C LEU A 108 2.21 -11.11 13.67
N LEU A 109 2.72 -10.67 14.82
CA LEU A 109 4.13 -10.75 15.20
C LEU A 109 4.48 -12.03 15.96
N LYS A 110 3.50 -12.83 16.40
CA LYS A 110 3.73 -14.08 17.13
C LYS A 110 4.50 -15.08 16.25
N ASN A 111 5.50 -15.74 16.83
CA ASN A 111 6.38 -16.72 16.16
C ASN A 111 7.16 -16.15 14.96
N THR A 112 7.21 -14.83 14.80
CA THR A 112 8.16 -14.19 13.89
C THR A 112 9.55 -14.22 14.55
N ARG A 113 10.61 -14.52 13.78
CA ARG A 113 11.98 -14.69 14.33
C ARG A 113 12.35 -13.52 15.27
N PRO A 114 13.23 -13.70 16.28
CA PRO A 114 13.58 -12.69 17.28
C PRO A 114 14.02 -11.30 16.73
N LYS A 115 14.44 -11.24 15.46
CA LYS A 115 14.76 -9.98 14.76
C LYS A 115 13.56 -9.03 14.57
N LEU A 116 12.32 -9.54 14.47
CA LEU A 116 11.14 -8.67 14.38
C LEU A 116 10.81 -8.02 15.74
N GLY A 117 11.12 -8.69 16.85
CA GLY A 117 11.08 -8.10 18.20
C GLY A 117 12.07 -6.93 18.40
N SER A 118 13.22 -6.98 17.73
CA SER A 118 14.15 -5.84 17.67
C SER A 118 13.61 -4.70 16.79
N ILE A 119 12.83 -5.01 15.76
CA ILE A 119 12.15 -4.02 14.91
C ILE A 119 10.98 -3.40 15.67
N THR A 120 10.15 -4.17 16.36
CA THR A 120 9.04 -3.66 17.18
C THR A 120 9.56 -2.75 18.28
N SER A 121 10.62 -3.14 19.00
CA SER A 121 11.25 -2.26 19.99
C SER A 121 11.84 -0.99 19.37
N ARG A 122 12.37 -1.01 18.14
CA ARG A 122 12.81 0.20 17.42
C ARG A 122 11.66 1.06 16.88
N VAL A 123 10.58 0.43 16.41
CA VAL A 123 9.35 1.08 15.92
C VAL A 123 8.63 1.77 17.08
N VAL A 124 8.53 1.10 18.23
CA VAL A 124 7.93 1.61 19.48
C VAL A 124 8.82 2.66 20.13
N LYS A 125 10.15 2.46 20.16
CA LYS A 125 11.09 3.48 20.69
C LYS A 125 11.15 4.73 19.81
N GLY A 126 10.84 4.61 18.52
CA GLY A 126 10.86 5.69 17.55
C GLY A 126 12.26 6.25 17.34
N SER A 127 12.83 6.11 16.15
CA SER A 127 14.15 6.71 15.86
C SER A 127 14.15 8.26 15.81
N GLY A 128 12.99 8.90 15.98
CA GLY A 128 12.78 10.33 15.76
C GLY A 128 12.75 10.76 14.27
N VAL A 129 13.27 9.93 13.37
CA VAL A 129 13.44 10.25 11.93
C VAL A 129 12.24 9.83 11.07
N ILE A 130 11.58 8.71 11.39
CA ILE A 130 10.39 8.21 10.65
C ILE A 130 9.16 8.29 11.57
N PRO A 131 8.02 8.85 11.11
CA PRO A 131 6.80 8.91 11.90
C PRO A 131 6.34 7.53 12.40
N LEU A 132 5.84 7.45 13.64
CA LEU A 132 5.38 6.21 14.26
C LEU A 132 4.36 5.46 13.38
N ALA A 133 3.38 6.18 12.81
CA ALA A 133 2.39 5.59 11.91
C ALA A 133 3.02 4.94 10.66
N GLN A 134 4.06 5.57 10.09
CA GLN A 134 4.75 5.01 8.93
C GLN A 134 5.55 3.75 9.31
N ASN A 135 6.21 3.77 10.47
CA ASN A 135 6.88 2.58 11.00
C ASN A 135 5.90 1.43 11.30
N LEU A 136 4.73 1.76 11.83
CA LEU A 136 3.66 0.79 12.09
C LEU A 136 3.11 0.19 10.80
N SER A 137 2.85 1.01 9.77
CA SER A 137 2.43 0.53 8.44
C SER A 137 3.51 -0.33 7.78
N ASN A 138 4.80 0.05 7.89
CA ASN A 138 5.93 -0.76 7.41
C ASN A 138 6.00 -2.14 8.11
N LEU A 139 5.66 -2.20 9.39
CA LEU A 139 5.63 -3.45 10.12
C LEU A 139 4.42 -4.30 9.72
N MET A 140 3.22 -3.71 9.69
CA MET A 140 1.98 -4.40 9.34
C MET A 140 2.02 -5.01 7.94
N ARG A 141 2.52 -4.27 6.95
CA ARG A 141 2.58 -4.77 5.56
C ARG A 141 3.44 -6.02 5.42
N LEU A 142 4.55 -6.08 6.16
CA LEU A 142 5.43 -7.25 6.15
C LEU A 142 4.84 -8.41 6.96
N ALA A 143 4.29 -8.11 8.13
CA ALA A 143 3.75 -9.13 9.03
C ALA A 143 2.51 -9.81 8.45
N VAL A 144 1.60 -9.05 7.81
CA VAL A 144 0.39 -9.62 7.20
C VAL A 144 0.74 -10.52 6.01
N LEU A 145 1.65 -10.08 5.13
CA LEU A 145 2.11 -10.90 4.01
C LEU A 145 2.87 -12.13 4.51
N TYR A 146 3.61 -12.04 5.61
CA TYR A 146 4.30 -13.20 6.14
C TYR A 146 3.30 -14.25 6.62
N LYS A 147 2.24 -13.81 7.30
CA LYS A 147 1.21 -14.68 7.88
C LYS A 147 0.22 -15.24 6.88
N TYR A 148 -0.11 -14.50 5.83
CA TYR A 148 -1.21 -14.86 4.93
C TYR A 148 -0.80 -14.91 3.45
N GLY A 149 0.37 -14.41 3.08
CA GLY A 149 0.76 -14.20 1.69
C GLY A 149 -0.10 -13.15 0.99
N GLY A 150 -0.08 -13.15 -0.34
CA GLY A 150 -0.90 -12.29 -1.18
C GLY A 150 -0.20 -11.01 -1.64
N VAL A 151 -0.99 -9.95 -1.84
CA VAL A 151 -0.53 -8.66 -2.36
C VAL A 151 -0.76 -7.59 -1.32
N TYR A 152 0.27 -6.82 -0.97
CA TYR A 152 0.12 -5.58 -0.22
C TYR A 152 0.21 -4.39 -1.16
N LEU A 153 -0.66 -3.39 -0.94
CA LEU A 153 -0.66 -2.09 -1.62
C LEU A 153 -0.74 -0.96 -0.58
N ASP A 154 -0.03 0.14 -0.81
CA ASP A 154 -0.32 1.39 -0.12
C ASP A 154 -1.64 1.99 -0.65
N THR A 155 -2.35 2.76 0.17
CA THR A 155 -3.68 3.30 -0.17
C THR A 155 -3.64 4.42 -1.23
N ASP A 156 -2.44 4.79 -1.69
CA ASP A 156 -2.16 5.72 -2.77
C ASP A 156 -1.51 5.02 -3.97
N PHE A 157 -1.71 3.71 -4.10
CA PHE A 157 -1.28 2.91 -5.24
C PHE A 157 -2.45 2.62 -6.18
N ILE A 158 -2.31 3.00 -7.46
CA ILE A 158 -3.31 2.75 -8.50
C ILE A 158 -2.91 1.52 -9.30
N VAL A 159 -3.75 0.50 -9.31
CA VAL A 159 -3.57 -0.70 -10.13
C VAL A 159 -4.06 -0.44 -11.55
N VAL A 160 -3.19 -0.70 -12.53
CA VAL A 160 -3.46 -0.48 -13.95
C VAL A 160 -3.59 -1.82 -14.70
N LYS A 161 -2.91 -2.87 -14.22
CA LYS A 161 -2.89 -4.19 -14.87
C LYS A 161 -3.01 -5.31 -13.85
N SER A 162 -3.44 -6.49 -14.30
CA SER A 162 -3.59 -7.68 -13.47
C SER A 162 -2.27 -8.14 -12.86
N PHE A 163 -2.28 -8.48 -11.56
CA PHE A 163 -1.14 -8.98 -10.81
C PHE A 163 -1.02 -10.51 -10.82
N LYS A 164 -1.90 -11.24 -11.53
CA LYS A 164 -1.94 -12.72 -11.51
C LYS A 164 -0.62 -13.40 -11.90
N ALA A 165 0.17 -12.75 -12.76
CA ALA A 165 1.47 -13.27 -13.21
C ALA A 165 2.62 -12.98 -12.24
N LEU A 166 2.38 -12.19 -11.18
CA LEU A 166 3.40 -11.80 -10.22
C LEU A 166 3.49 -12.79 -9.07
N LYS A 167 4.73 -13.14 -8.69
CA LYS A 167 5.02 -14.01 -7.55
C LYS A 167 6.32 -13.55 -6.89
N ASN A 168 6.34 -13.48 -5.56
CA ASN A 168 7.52 -13.06 -4.78
C ASN A 168 8.22 -11.83 -5.41
N THR A 169 7.46 -10.78 -5.68
CA THR A 169 7.87 -9.62 -6.48
C THR A 169 7.89 -8.35 -5.64
N ILE A 170 8.91 -7.53 -5.88
CA ILE A 170 9.02 -6.15 -5.38
C ILE A 170 9.43 -5.20 -6.51
N GLY A 171 9.11 -3.91 -6.37
CA GLY A 171 9.55 -2.88 -7.31
C GLY A 171 10.81 -2.16 -6.87
N ALA A 172 11.73 -1.95 -7.81
CA ALA A 172 12.76 -0.93 -7.70
C ALA A 172 12.15 0.45 -7.90
N GLN A 173 12.36 1.37 -6.96
CA GLN A 173 11.96 2.77 -7.12
C GLN A 173 12.93 3.53 -8.02
N SER A 174 14.24 3.26 -7.92
CA SER A 174 15.26 3.94 -8.72
C SER A 174 16.34 2.97 -9.17
N VAL A 175 16.92 3.29 -10.33
CA VAL A 175 18.05 2.60 -10.94
C VAL A 175 19.18 3.60 -11.08
N ASP A 176 20.40 3.16 -10.88
CA ASP A 176 21.57 3.93 -11.29
C ASP A 176 21.62 4.02 -12.82
N SER A 177 21.85 5.22 -13.34
CA SER A 177 21.80 5.47 -14.79
C SER A 177 22.94 4.77 -15.54
N THR A 178 24.07 4.55 -14.87
CA THR A 178 25.32 4.06 -15.46
C THR A 178 25.44 2.55 -15.31
N SER A 179 25.46 2.05 -14.08
CA SER A 179 25.61 0.62 -13.75
C SER A 179 24.35 -0.20 -14.02
N LYS A 180 23.19 0.45 -14.21
CA LYS A 180 21.87 -0.20 -14.32
C LYS A 180 21.47 -1.04 -13.10
N ASN A 181 22.20 -0.90 -11.99
CA ASN A 181 21.86 -1.55 -10.73
C ASN A 181 20.71 -0.82 -10.05
N TRP A 182 19.87 -1.55 -9.32
CA TRP A 182 18.82 -0.93 -8.51
C TRP A 182 19.47 -0.21 -7.33
N THR A 183 19.05 1.03 -7.09
CA THR A 183 19.61 1.84 -6.00
C THR A 183 18.66 1.95 -4.82
N ARG A 184 17.37 1.71 -5.05
CA ARG A 184 16.34 1.78 -4.02
C ARG A 184 15.18 0.88 -4.34
N LEU A 185 14.78 0.08 -3.37
CA LEU A 185 13.55 -0.71 -3.41
C LEU A 185 12.46 0.00 -2.61
N ASN A 186 11.21 -0.21 -2.98
CA ASN A 186 10.07 0.42 -2.31
C ASN A 186 8.99 -0.62 -2.00
N ASN A 187 8.31 -0.40 -0.87
CA ASN A 187 7.38 -1.34 -0.26
C ASN A 187 5.91 -0.91 -0.39
N ALA A 188 5.61 0.07 -1.25
CA ALA A 188 4.25 0.48 -1.58
C ALA A 188 3.46 -0.59 -2.34
N VAL A 189 4.18 -1.55 -2.95
CA VAL A 189 3.62 -2.78 -3.49
C VAL A 189 4.54 -3.94 -3.16
N LEU A 190 3.97 -5.03 -2.66
CA LEU A 190 4.69 -6.27 -2.33
C LEU A 190 3.81 -7.46 -2.70
N VAL A 191 4.32 -8.42 -3.46
CA VAL A 191 3.60 -9.64 -3.83
C VAL A 191 4.40 -10.81 -3.30
N PHE A 192 3.90 -11.55 -2.31
CA PHE A 192 4.68 -12.64 -1.70
C PHE A 192 3.82 -13.82 -1.28
N ASP A 193 4.40 -15.01 -1.39
CA ASP A 193 3.87 -16.21 -0.77
C ASP A 193 3.96 -16.09 0.76
N MET A 194 3.07 -16.80 1.45
CA MET A 194 3.12 -16.94 2.90
C MET A 194 4.49 -17.49 3.33
N ASN A 195 4.97 -17.06 4.49
CA ASN A 195 6.24 -17.46 5.08
C ASN A 195 7.51 -17.07 4.29
N HIS A 196 7.42 -16.23 3.26
CA HIS A 196 8.59 -15.88 2.46
C HIS A 196 9.70 -15.20 3.29
N PRO A 197 10.96 -15.69 3.24
CA PRO A 197 12.02 -15.28 4.17
C PRO A 197 12.47 -13.83 4.03
N LEU A 198 12.15 -13.17 2.90
CA LEU A 198 12.44 -11.74 2.71
C LEU A 198 11.59 -10.82 3.56
N LEU A 199 10.38 -11.24 3.95
CA LEU A 199 9.47 -10.39 4.73
C LEU A 199 9.99 -10.10 6.15
N PHE A 200 11.03 -10.83 6.59
CA PHE A 200 11.73 -10.58 7.85
C PHE A 200 13.02 -9.78 7.72
N LYS A 201 13.43 -9.42 6.50
CA LYS A 201 14.68 -8.71 6.27
C LYS A 201 14.38 -7.34 5.69
N VAL A 202 15.22 -6.38 6.05
CA VAL A 202 15.23 -5.09 5.34
C VAL A 202 15.61 -5.41 3.90
N VAL A 203 14.69 -5.16 2.97
CA VAL A 203 14.80 -5.56 1.56
C VAL A 203 16.11 -5.06 0.91
N HIS A 204 16.61 -3.89 1.32
CA HIS A 204 17.91 -3.36 0.85
C HIS A 204 19.15 -4.20 1.25
N ARG A 205 19.03 -5.14 2.20
CA ARG A 205 20.14 -5.98 2.67
C ARG A 205 20.23 -7.33 1.97
N VAL A 206 19.33 -7.64 1.04
CA VAL A 206 19.23 -8.95 0.38
C VAL A 206 19.44 -8.90 -1.13
N GLU A 207 19.51 -7.70 -1.72
CA GLU A 207 19.81 -7.53 -3.14
C GLU A 207 21.19 -8.14 -3.45
N GLY A 208 21.27 -8.95 -4.51
CA GLY A 208 22.49 -9.66 -4.93
C GLY A 208 22.93 -10.81 -4.01
N ARG A 209 22.17 -11.16 -2.97
CA ARG A 209 22.52 -12.29 -2.09
C ARG A 209 21.88 -13.60 -2.60
N PRO A 210 22.66 -14.67 -2.83
CA PRO A 210 22.09 -15.97 -3.15
C PRO A 210 21.21 -16.49 -2.02
N GLY A 211 20.16 -17.24 -2.37
CA GLY A 211 19.26 -17.90 -1.41
C GLY A 211 17.89 -17.26 -1.17
N TYR A 212 17.47 -16.28 -1.98
CA TYR A 212 16.10 -15.76 -1.97
C TYR A 212 15.50 -15.85 -3.37
N ASN A 213 14.39 -16.57 -3.52
CA ASN A 213 13.68 -16.69 -4.79
C ASN A 213 12.66 -15.57 -4.93
N PHE A 214 13.07 -14.42 -5.48
CA PHE A 214 12.23 -13.25 -5.65
C PHE A 214 12.62 -12.45 -6.90
N THR A 215 11.68 -11.69 -7.43
CA THR A 215 11.87 -10.84 -8.61
C THR A 215 11.84 -9.37 -8.21
N ILE A 216 12.83 -8.61 -8.69
CA ILE A 216 12.81 -7.14 -8.64
C ILE A 216 12.37 -6.64 -10.01
N LEU A 217 11.23 -5.98 -10.08
CA LEU A 217 10.77 -5.33 -11.29
C LEU A 217 11.32 -3.91 -11.42
N PRO A 218 11.59 -3.43 -12.64
CA PRO A 218 12.13 -2.09 -12.86
C PRO A 218 11.15 -1.01 -12.41
N PRO A 219 11.59 0.25 -12.20
CA PRO A 219 10.70 1.35 -11.81
C PRO A 219 9.50 1.51 -12.72
N MET A 220 9.64 1.22 -14.01
CA MET A 220 8.54 1.33 -14.95
C MET A 220 7.32 0.47 -14.59
N ALA A 221 7.50 -0.63 -13.84
CA ALA A 221 6.43 -1.52 -13.45
C ALA A 221 5.46 -0.91 -12.42
N PHE A 222 5.98 -0.13 -11.45
CA PHE A 222 5.21 0.33 -10.29
C PHE A 222 5.45 1.80 -9.89
N TYR A 223 6.60 2.36 -10.30
CA TYR A 223 7.06 3.72 -10.02
C TYR A 223 7.39 4.47 -11.33
N PRO A 224 6.43 4.53 -12.27
CA PRO A 224 6.61 5.08 -13.62
C PRO A 224 6.94 6.58 -13.64
N VAL A 225 6.69 7.27 -12.53
CA VAL A 225 6.86 8.70 -12.36
C VAL A 225 7.47 8.97 -10.98
N ASP A 226 8.60 9.68 -11.00
CA ASP A 226 9.26 10.13 -9.78
C ASP A 226 8.39 11.14 -9.02
N TRP A 227 8.52 11.15 -7.69
CA TRP A 227 7.77 12.01 -6.79
C TRP A 227 7.90 13.51 -7.11
N ILE A 228 9.00 13.95 -7.73
CA ILE A 228 9.19 15.34 -8.18
C ILE A 228 8.24 15.67 -9.34
N LYS A 229 8.01 14.71 -10.23
CA LYS A 229 7.22 14.90 -11.46
C LYS A 229 5.76 14.45 -11.31
N ILE A 230 5.38 13.90 -10.16
CA ILE A 230 4.06 13.30 -9.95
C ILE A 230 2.91 14.29 -10.20
N GLY A 231 3.12 15.57 -9.93
CA GLY A 231 2.11 16.61 -10.13
C GLY A 231 1.63 16.75 -11.59
N LYS A 232 2.43 16.30 -12.57
CA LYS A 232 2.01 16.30 -13.99
C LYS A 232 0.87 15.33 -14.27
N LEU A 233 0.70 14.28 -13.47
CA LEU A 233 -0.39 13.30 -13.67
C LEU A 233 -1.77 13.88 -13.33
N PHE A 234 -1.81 14.96 -12.55
CA PHE A 234 -3.04 15.54 -12.01
C PHE A 234 -3.53 16.75 -12.80
N LYS A 235 -2.74 17.26 -13.75
CA LYS A 235 -3.02 18.50 -14.47
C LYS A 235 -3.62 18.24 -15.85
N MET A 236 -4.59 19.05 -16.25
CA MET A 236 -5.15 19.06 -17.59
C MET A 236 -4.13 19.62 -18.59
N PRO A 237 -4.18 19.20 -19.87
CA PRO A 237 -3.29 19.74 -20.87
C PRO A 237 -3.62 21.20 -21.19
N LYS A 238 -2.60 22.07 -21.28
CA LYS A 238 -2.80 23.49 -21.62
C LYS A 238 -2.55 23.79 -23.10
N ASN A 239 -1.90 22.87 -23.80
CA ASN A 239 -1.53 23.00 -25.21
C ASN A 239 -1.39 21.61 -25.86
N GLN A 240 -1.17 21.58 -27.17
CA GLN A 240 -1.05 20.34 -27.93
C GLN A 240 0.12 19.46 -27.48
N THR A 241 1.23 20.05 -27.00
CA THR A 241 2.38 19.30 -26.50
C THR A 241 2.05 18.57 -25.21
N ASP A 242 1.32 19.21 -24.30
CA ASP A 242 0.83 18.58 -23.07
C ASP A 242 -0.13 17.43 -23.40
N SER A 243 -1.04 17.61 -24.35
CA SER A 243 -1.96 16.55 -24.80
C SER A 243 -1.19 15.35 -25.35
N LYS A 244 -0.21 15.58 -26.24
CA LYS A 244 0.66 14.51 -26.77
C LYS A 244 1.42 13.78 -25.66
N TRP A 245 1.89 14.51 -24.65
CA TRP A 245 2.56 13.92 -23.49
C TRP A 245 1.62 13.05 -22.65
N ILE A 246 0.37 13.48 -22.43
CA ILE A 246 -0.66 12.71 -21.70
C ILE A 246 -0.95 11.41 -22.44
N GLU A 247 -1.20 11.45 -23.75
CA GLU A 247 -1.46 10.23 -24.54
C GLU A 247 -0.28 9.26 -24.50
N ALA A 248 0.94 9.77 -24.70
CA ALA A 248 2.14 8.96 -24.60
C ALA A 248 2.34 8.37 -23.20
N LYS A 249 1.98 9.10 -22.14
CA LYS A 249 2.04 8.64 -20.76
C LYS A 249 1.00 7.54 -20.50
N LEU A 250 -0.24 7.72 -20.94
CA LEU A 250 -1.29 6.70 -20.81
C LEU A 250 -0.91 5.42 -21.52
N HIS A 251 -0.44 5.52 -22.77
CA HIS A 251 0.08 4.38 -23.53
C HIS A 251 1.23 3.69 -22.78
N GLN A 252 2.19 4.45 -22.23
CA GLN A 252 3.28 3.88 -21.45
C GLN A 252 2.79 3.13 -20.20
N LEU A 253 1.82 3.68 -19.48
CA LEU A 253 1.25 3.04 -18.29
C LEU A 253 0.51 1.75 -18.63
N ASN A 254 -0.28 1.76 -19.71
CA ASN A 254 -1.03 0.58 -20.16
C ASN A 254 -0.10 -0.58 -20.59
N GLU A 255 0.96 -0.25 -21.32
CA GLU A 255 1.86 -1.25 -21.89
C GLU A 255 2.85 -1.80 -20.85
N LYS A 256 3.43 -0.91 -20.03
CA LYS A 256 4.65 -1.21 -19.27
C LYS A 256 4.47 -1.22 -17.76
N SER A 257 3.32 -0.79 -17.24
CA SER A 257 3.10 -0.65 -15.80
C SER A 257 2.01 -1.62 -15.32
N TYR A 258 2.25 -2.18 -14.14
CA TYR A 258 1.24 -2.85 -13.34
C TYR A 258 0.46 -1.85 -12.49
N GLY A 259 1.08 -0.74 -12.12
CA GLY A 259 0.43 0.34 -11.41
C GLY A 259 1.29 1.57 -11.20
N VAL A 260 0.73 2.53 -10.48
CA VAL A 260 1.32 3.84 -10.20
C VAL A 260 1.20 4.17 -8.72
N HIS A 261 2.32 4.34 -8.05
CA HIS A 261 2.34 4.95 -6.71
C HIS A 261 2.22 6.48 -6.81
N LEU A 262 1.24 7.07 -6.12
CA LEU A 262 0.89 8.49 -6.24
C LEU A 262 1.68 9.41 -5.31
N TRP A 263 2.51 8.88 -4.41
CA TRP A 263 3.33 9.66 -3.48
C TRP A 263 2.49 10.69 -2.69
N ASN A 264 1.50 10.24 -1.91
CA ASN A 264 0.51 11.13 -1.28
C ASN A 264 1.14 12.25 -0.42
N LYS A 265 2.35 12.06 0.13
CA LYS A 265 3.08 13.15 0.82
C LYS A 265 3.31 14.37 -0.08
N GLN A 266 3.42 14.16 -1.38
CA GLN A 266 3.62 15.19 -2.42
C GLN A 266 2.29 15.53 -3.10
N SER A 267 1.49 14.52 -3.42
CA SER A 267 0.34 14.70 -4.31
C SER A 267 -0.97 14.97 -3.59
N SER A 268 -1.11 14.73 -2.28
CA SER A 268 -2.43 14.71 -1.60
C SER A 268 -3.24 16.00 -1.74
N LYS A 269 -2.58 17.14 -1.90
CA LYS A 269 -3.22 18.46 -2.08
C LYS A 269 -3.61 18.79 -3.52
N LEU A 270 -3.21 17.97 -4.48
CA LEU A 270 -3.52 18.23 -5.89
C LEU A 270 -4.97 17.82 -6.18
N MET A 271 -5.67 18.60 -6.99
CA MET A 271 -6.95 18.18 -7.53
C MET A 271 -6.70 17.29 -8.74
N ILE A 272 -7.50 16.25 -8.92
CA ILE A 272 -7.50 15.50 -10.18
C ILE A 272 -8.28 16.37 -11.18
N GLU A 273 -7.56 17.03 -12.08
CA GLU A 273 -8.16 17.85 -13.13
C GLU A 273 -8.73 16.94 -14.23
N GLU A 274 -9.82 17.39 -14.86
CA GLU A 274 -10.42 16.69 -15.99
C GLU A 274 -9.43 16.53 -17.15
N ALA A 275 -9.54 15.42 -17.87
CA ALA A 275 -8.65 15.07 -18.99
C ALA A 275 -7.15 14.90 -18.64
N SER A 276 -6.75 15.06 -17.38
CA SER A 276 -5.41 14.68 -16.89
C SER A 276 -5.20 13.18 -16.98
N VAL A 277 -3.96 12.72 -16.77
CA VAL A 277 -3.67 11.26 -16.73
C VAL A 277 -4.49 10.56 -15.66
N MET A 278 -4.66 11.18 -14.48
CA MET A 278 -5.48 10.62 -13.40
C MET A 278 -6.99 10.81 -13.61
N GLY A 279 -7.38 11.74 -14.48
CA GLY A 279 -8.77 12.01 -14.85
C GLY A 279 -9.30 11.11 -15.97
N ARG A 280 -8.49 10.18 -16.48
CA ARG A 280 -8.81 9.22 -17.55
C ARG A 280 -8.59 7.79 -17.05
#